data_AF-A0A937VFZ0-F1
#
_entry.id   AF-A0A937VFZ0-F1
#
_cell.length_a   1.000
_cell.length_b   1.000
_cell.length_c   1.000
_cell.angle_alpha   90.00
_cell.angle_beta   90.00
_cell.angle_gamma   90.00
#
_symmetry.space_group_name_H-M   'P 1'
#
loop_
_entity.id
_entity.type
_entity.pdbx_description
1 polymer ?
#
loop_
_entity_poly.entity_id
_entity_poly.type
_entity_poly.pdbx_seq_one_letter_code
_entity_poly.pdbx_strand_id
1 'polypeptide(L)'
;MISEAAPADPGDYYYAPGNPLFQQTTVQAFQDAGAQVSSIADILDLGVYLTTAVKCGKTGYGIEAGTIRQCSFLLEQELALFPNVQVFLLMGDVAIKAVNYIAARTGQG
;
A
#
# COMPACT_ATOMS: atom_id res chain seq x y z
N MET A 1 4.57 3.35 -1.38
CA MET A 1 4.61 1.93 -0.99
C MET A 1 3.21 1.37 -1.04
N ILE A 2 3.04 0.20 -1.65
CA ILE A 2 1.74 -0.46 -1.84
C ILE A 2 1.81 -1.84 -1.17
N SER A 3 1.09 -1.99 -0.06
CA SER A 3 0.96 -3.23 0.70
C SER A 3 -0.13 -4.15 0.14
N GLU A 4 -0.12 -5.44 0.51
CA GLU A 4 -1.06 -6.45 0.01
C GLU A 4 -2.54 -6.03 0.19
N ALA A 5 -2.95 -5.82 1.44
CA ALA A 5 -4.34 -5.51 1.79
C ALA A 5 -4.42 -4.66 3.05
N ALA A 6 -5.57 -4.02 3.25
CA ALA A 6 -5.92 -3.43 4.53
C ALA A 6 -5.91 -4.51 5.64
N PRO A 7 -5.62 -4.11 6.90
CA PRO A 7 -5.71 -5.01 8.03
C PRO A 7 -7.16 -5.47 8.24
N ALA A 8 -7.32 -6.63 8.89
CA ALA A 8 -8.64 -7.12 9.28
C ALA A 8 -9.31 -6.19 10.30
N ASP A 9 -8.53 -5.64 11.24
CA ASP A 9 -8.95 -4.58 12.14
C ASP A 9 -8.59 -3.21 11.56
N PRO A 10 -9.55 -2.33 11.25
CA PRO A 10 -9.28 -0.96 10.80
C PRO A 10 -8.39 -0.16 11.76
N GLY A 11 -8.40 -0.49 13.06
CA GLY A 11 -7.56 0.12 14.09
C GLY A 11 -6.07 -0.15 13.92
N ASP A 12 -5.69 -1.13 13.07
CA ASP A 12 -4.30 -1.45 12.75
C ASP A 12 -3.78 -0.77 11.48
N TYR A 13 -4.58 0.06 10.81
CA TYR A 13 -4.20 0.68 9.54
C TYR A 13 -3.13 1.78 9.71
N TYR A 14 -2.41 2.12 8.64
CA TYR A 14 -1.32 3.11 8.65
C TYR A 14 -1.67 4.43 9.33
N TYR A 15 -2.89 4.91 9.08
CA TYR A 15 -3.34 6.22 9.51
C TYR A 15 -4.37 6.14 10.64
N ALA A 16 -4.50 4.97 11.28
CA ALA A 16 -5.38 4.80 12.43
C ALA A 16 -4.80 5.50 13.67
N PRO A 17 -5.66 6.01 14.57
CA PRO A 17 -5.20 6.64 15.81
C PRO A 17 -4.57 5.60 16.77
N GLY A 18 -3.65 6.06 17.62
CA GLY A 18 -3.03 5.23 18.65
C GLY A 18 -1.70 4.63 18.18
N ASN A 19 -1.55 3.32 18.30
CA ASN A 19 -0.33 2.60 17.92
C ASN A 19 -0.63 1.42 16.98
N PRO A 20 -1.11 1.67 15.75
CA PRO A 20 -1.51 0.62 14.82
C PRO A 20 -0.35 -0.29 14.42
N LEU A 21 -0.63 -1.59 14.24
CA LEU A 21 0.41 -2.55 13.87
C LEU A 21 1.09 -2.22 12.54
N PHE A 22 0.36 -1.74 11.53
CA PHE A 22 0.95 -1.39 10.25
C PHE A 22 1.95 -0.22 10.37
N GLN A 23 1.65 0.76 11.21
CA GLN A 23 2.58 1.84 11.50
C GLN A 23 3.86 1.30 12.15
N GLN A 24 3.71 0.54 13.24
CA GLN A 24 4.87 0.04 14.01
C GLN A 24 5.83 -0.75 13.12
N THR A 25 5.30 -1.70 12.36
CA THR A 25 6.07 -2.56 11.47
C THR A 25 6.70 -1.81 10.31
N THR A 26 6.02 -0.79 9.77
CA THR A 26 6.55 -0.01 8.65
C THR A 26 7.62 0.98 9.11
N VAL A 27 7.41 1.66 10.24
CA VAL A 27 8.44 2.53 10.84
C VAL A 27 9.70 1.71 11.14
N GLN A 28 9.56 0.52 11.74
CA GLN A 28 10.69 -0.36 12.00
C GLN A 28 11.41 -0.76 10.71
N ALA A 29 10.68 -1.14 9.65
CA ALA A 29 11.29 -1.51 8.38
C ALA A 29 12.08 -0.35 7.73
N PHE A 30 11.60 0.89 7.86
CA PHE A 30 12.33 2.06 7.38
C PHE A 30 13.57 2.36 8.24
N GLN A 31 13.49 2.19 9.56
CA GLN A 31 14.64 2.31 10.46
C GLN A 31 15.72 1.25 10.15
N ASP A 32 15.31 0.01 9.91
CA ASP A 32 16.21 -1.10 9.54
C ASP A 32 16.90 -0.83 8.20
N ALA A 33 16.25 -0.09 7.30
CA ALA A 33 16.82 0.41 6.05
C ALA A 33 17.72 1.66 6.23
N GLY A 34 17.91 2.14 7.46
CA GLY A 34 18.77 3.27 7.80
C GLY A 34 18.09 4.64 7.77
N ALA A 35 16.77 4.71 7.60
CA ALA A 35 16.03 5.98 7.65
C ALA A 35 15.82 6.45 9.11
N GLN A 36 16.01 7.74 9.35
CA GLN A 36 15.76 8.35 10.67
C GLN A 36 14.29 8.75 10.80
N VAL A 37 13.41 7.76 10.98
CA VAL A 37 11.97 7.96 11.14
C VAL A 37 11.48 7.41 12.47
N SER A 38 10.44 8.02 13.04
CA SER A 38 9.80 7.62 14.30
C SER A 38 8.27 7.46 14.17
N SER A 39 7.69 7.94 13.07
CA SER A 39 6.25 7.94 12.82
C SER A 39 5.92 7.81 11.33
N ILE A 40 4.63 7.58 11.01
CA ILE A 40 4.15 7.66 9.62
C ILE A 40 4.30 9.08 9.05
N ALA A 41 4.16 10.12 9.89
CA ALA A 41 4.36 11.50 9.45
C ALA A 41 5.78 11.72 8.91
N ASP A 42 6.79 11.20 9.61
CA ASP A 42 8.18 11.30 9.15
C ASP A 42 8.39 10.59 7.80
N ILE A 43 7.72 9.44 7.57
CA ILE A 43 7.78 8.72 6.30
C ILE A 43 7.10 9.53 5.17
N LEU A 44 5.99 10.21 5.48
CA LEU A 44 5.34 11.12 4.54
C LEU A 44 6.24 12.32 4.21
N ASP A 45 6.97 12.86 5.19
CA ASP A 45 7.91 13.98 5.01
C ASP A 45 9.12 13.59 4.15
N LEU A 46 9.47 12.29 4.10
CA LEU A 46 10.42 11.75 3.11
C LEU A 46 9.84 11.64 1.69
N GLY A 47 8.57 11.99 1.49
CA GLY A 47 7.87 11.88 0.22
C GLY A 47 7.33 10.47 -0.07
N VAL A 48 7.25 9.60 0.94
CA VAL A 48 6.75 8.23 0.77
C VAL A 48 5.31 8.11 1.24
N TYR A 49 4.39 7.93 0.29
CA TYR A 49 2.99 7.62 0.57
C TYR A 49 2.77 6.12 0.80
N LEU A 50 1.94 5.75 1.78
CA LEU A 50 1.63 4.36 2.15
C LEU A 50 0.18 4.02 1.80
N THR A 51 -0.03 2.95 1.05
CA THR A 51 -1.37 2.46 0.72
C THR A 51 -1.40 0.94 0.58
N THR A 52 -2.56 0.39 0.28
CA THR A 52 -2.81 -1.04 0.08
C THR A 52 -3.40 -1.31 -1.29
N ALA A 53 -3.06 -2.45 -1.90
CA ALA A 53 -3.59 -2.86 -3.19
C ALA A 53 -5.08 -3.25 -3.08
N VAL A 54 -5.45 -3.88 -1.97
CA VAL A 54 -6.82 -4.27 -1.65
C VAL A 54 -7.32 -3.47 -0.45
N LYS A 55 -8.42 -2.75 -0.63
CA LYS A 55 -8.93 -1.76 0.34
C LYS A 55 -9.74 -2.36 1.49
N CYS A 56 -10.08 -3.63 1.40
CA CYS A 56 -10.77 -4.37 2.45
C CYS A 56 -9.81 -5.32 3.18
N GLY A 57 -10.12 -5.58 4.45
CA GLY A 57 -9.42 -6.56 5.26
C GLY A 57 -9.52 -7.95 4.64
N LYS A 58 -8.41 -8.69 4.67
CA LYS A 58 -8.37 -10.08 4.23
C LYS A 58 -9.15 -10.96 5.24
N THR A 59 -10.16 -11.69 4.75
CA THR A 59 -11.02 -12.56 5.58
C THR A 59 -10.66 -14.06 5.49
N GLY A 60 -9.69 -14.43 4.64
CA GLY A 60 -9.30 -15.83 4.38
C GLY A 60 -7.81 -16.00 4.06
N TYR A 61 -7.41 -17.19 3.59
CA TYR A 61 -5.99 -17.54 3.37
C TYR A 61 -5.32 -16.74 2.22
N GLY A 62 -6.10 -16.27 1.25
CA GLY A 62 -5.61 -15.53 0.08
C GLY A 62 -6.62 -14.49 -0.41
N ILE A 63 -6.20 -13.71 -1.40
CA ILE A 63 -7.05 -12.74 -2.10
C ILE A 63 -7.27 -13.25 -3.51
N GLU A 64 -8.53 -13.42 -3.89
CA GLU A 64 -8.88 -13.85 -5.24
C GLU A 64 -8.42 -12.83 -6.28
N ALA A 65 -7.95 -13.31 -7.44
CA ALA A 65 -7.50 -12.45 -8.51
C ALA A 65 -8.59 -11.47 -9.00
N GLY A 66 -9.87 -11.88 -8.93
CA GLY A 66 -11.02 -11.01 -9.22
C GLY A 66 -11.10 -9.81 -8.28
N THR A 67 -10.91 -10.03 -6.98
CA THR A 67 -10.86 -8.96 -5.97
C THR A 67 -9.69 -8.02 -6.19
N ILE A 68 -8.50 -8.56 -6.49
CA ILE A 68 -7.31 -7.74 -6.83
C ILE A 68 -7.62 -6.85 -8.04
N ARG A 69 -8.24 -7.41 -9.08
CA ARG A 69 -8.61 -6.66 -10.27
C ARG A 69 -9.63 -5.55 -9.96
N GLN A 70 -10.65 -5.84 -9.16
CA GLN A 70 -11.65 -4.84 -8.77
C GLN A 70 -11.03 -3.72 -7.93
N CYS A 71 -10.25 -4.05 -6.89
CA CYS A 71 -9.59 -3.06 -6.07
C CYS A 71 -8.52 -2.27 -6.84
N SER A 72 -7.95 -2.82 -7.92
CA SER A 72 -7.00 -2.09 -8.76
C SER A 72 -7.59 -0.82 -9.38
N PHE A 73 -8.91 -0.72 -9.59
CA PHE A 73 -9.55 0.52 -10.07
C PHE A 73 -9.54 1.61 -8.99
N LEU A 74 -9.74 1.25 -7.72
CA LEU A 74 -9.64 2.19 -6.61
C LEU A 74 -8.20 2.62 -6.39
N LEU A 75 -7.26 1.67 -6.46
CA LEU A 75 -5.83 1.97 -6.39
C LEU A 75 -5.41 2.91 -7.53
N GLU A 76 -5.88 2.69 -8.76
CA GLU A 76 -5.60 3.56 -9.91
C GLU A 76 -6.04 5.00 -9.68
N GLN A 77 -7.25 5.20 -9.15
CA GLN A 77 -7.78 6.54 -8.82
C GLN A 77 -6.96 7.23 -7.73
N GLU A 78 -6.53 6.48 -6.72
CA GLU A 78 -5.68 7.00 -5.65
C GLU A 78 -4.28 7.37 -6.17
N LEU A 79 -3.66 6.52 -6.99
CA LEU A 79 -2.35 6.79 -7.58
C LEU A 79 -2.38 8.00 -8.53
N ALA A 80 -3.50 8.24 -9.20
CA ALA A 80 -3.69 9.42 -10.05
C ALA A 80 -3.61 10.76 -9.28
N LEU A 81 -3.76 10.76 -7.95
CA LEU A 81 -3.56 11.93 -7.10
C LEU A 81 -2.07 12.32 -6.98
N PHE A 82 -1.15 11.45 -7.37
CA PHE A 82 0.29 11.64 -7.25
C PHE A 82 0.98 11.64 -8.64
N PRO A 83 0.85 12.72 -9.43
CA PRO A 83 1.39 12.78 -10.80
C PRO A 83 2.93 12.73 -10.88
N ASN A 84 3.62 12.99 -9.77
CA ASN A 84 5.08 13.06 -9.70
C ASN A 84 5.73 11.81 -9.08
N VAL A 85 5.01 10.69 -9.00
CA VAL A 85 5.59 9.44 -8.48
C VAL A 85 6.73 8.96 -9.38
N GLN A 86 7.88 8.68 -8.77
CA GLN A 86 9.05 8.15 -9.47
C GLN A 86 9.19 6.64 -9.32
N VAL A 87 8.78 6.09 -8.17
CA VAL A 87 8.98 4.68 -7.82
C VAL A 87 7.77 4.13 -7.08
N PHE A 88 7.35 2.92 -7.45
CA PHE A 88 6.40 2.12 -6.69
C PHE A 88 7.13 0.98 -5.95
N LEU A 89 7.09 1.00 -4.62
CA LEU A 89 7.49 -0.14 -3.79
C LEU A 89 6.29 -1.09 -3.63
N LEU A 90 6.33 -2.24 -4.33
CA LEU A 90 5.23 -3.22 -4.38
C LEU A 90 5.50 -4.37 -3.42
N MET A 91 4.73 -4.45 -2.34
CA MET A 91 4.92 -5.45 -1.30
C MET A 91 4.08 -6.69 -1.58
N GLY A 92 4.72 -7.71 -2.16
CA GLY A 92 4.11 -9.02 -2.43
C GLY A 92 3.43 -9.13 -3.78
N ASP A 93 3.02 -10.36 -4.13
CA ASP A 93 2.45 -10.69 -5.45
C ASP A 93 1.12 -9.99 -5.72
N VAL A 94 0.33 -9.72 -4.66
CA VAL A 94 -0.94 -9.00 -4.76
C VAL A 94 -0.73 -7.57 -5.25
N ALA A 95 0.24 -6.85 -4.66
CA ALA A 95 0.56 -5.48 -5.05
C ALA A 95 1.10 -5.42 -6.48
N ILE A 96 1.99 -6.36 -6.85
CA ILE A 96 2.52 -6.49 -8.21
C ILE A 96 1.38 -6.73 -9.20
N LYS A 97 0.49 -7.67 -8.90
CA LYS A 97 -0.64 -8.01 -9.77
C LYS A 97 -1.62 -6.85 -9.92
N ALA A 98 -1.90 -6.10 -8.85
CA ALA A 98 -2.75 -4.92 -8.91
C ALA A 98 -2.18 -3.86 -9.86
N VAL A 99 -0.88 -3.55 -9.76
CA VAL A 99 -0.22 -2.59 -10.65
C VAL A 99 -0.16 -3.09 -12.09
N ASN A 100 0.07 -4.38 -12.32
CA ASN A 100 -0.01 -4.96 -13.68
C ASN A 100 -1.40 -4.80 -14.29
N TYR A 101 -2.48 -4.94 -13.50
CA TYR A 101 -3.84 -4.67 -14.00
C TYR A 101 -4.06 -3.20 -14.36
N ILE A 102 -3.42 -2.26 -13.66
CA ILE A 102 -3.46 -0.84 -13.98
C ILE A 102 -2.69 -0.59 -15.28
N ALA A 103 -1.45 -1.06 -15.38
CA ALA A 103 -0.59 -0.90 -16.56
C ALA A 103 -1.22 -1.48 -17.84
N ALA A 104 -1.89 -2.62 -17.73
CA ALA A 104 -2.61 -3.23 -18.86
C ALA A 104 -3.78 -2.39 -19.37
N ARG A 105 -4.41 -1.56 -18.51
CA ARG A 105 -5.49 -0.65 -18.91
C ARG A 105 -4.97 0.64 -19.53
N THR A 106 -3.83 1.13 -19.07
CA THR A 106 -3.20 2.36 -19.57
C THR A 106 -2.41 2.15 -20.87
N GLY A 107 -2.38 0.92 -21.39
CA GLY A 107 -1.73 0.58 -22.66
C GLY A 107 -0.21 0.42 -22.58
N GLN A 108 0.34 0.18 -21.39
CA GLN A 108 1.78 -0.01 -21.15
C GLN A 108 2.17 -1.50 -21.03
N GLY A 109 1.50 -2.38 -21.77
CA GLY A 109 1.72 -3.84 -21.75
C GLY A 109 2.48 -4.36 -22.95
#